data_AF-A0A2V8D5S6-F1
#
_entry.id   AF-A0A2V8D5S6-F1
#
_cell.length_a   1.000
_cell.length_b   1.000
_cell.length_c   1.000
_cell.angle_alpha   90.00
_cell.angle_beta   90.00
_cell.angle_gamma   90.00
#
_symmetry.space_group_name_H-M   'P 1'
#
loop_
_entity.id
_entity.type
_entity.pdbx_description
1 polymer ?
#
loop_
_entity_poly.entity_id
_entity_poly.type
_entity_poly.pdbx_seq_one_letter_code
_entity_poly.pdbx_strand_id
1 'polypeptide(L)' 'MTDSRSSIAALSDQLADAVAAAGASVVAVHARPRLPSTGVHWKDGVVVTTDGTVKQEEDIAVT' A
#
# COMPACT_ATOMS: atom_id res chain seq x y z
N MET A 1 20.12 -10.22 30.33
CA MET A 1 18.67 -10.37 30.03
C MET A 1 18.26 -9.15 29.26
N THR A 2 17.90 -9.29 27.98
CA THR A 2 17.27 -8.21 27.23
C THR A 2 15.87 -8.00 27.80
N ASP A 3 15.51 -6.76 28.14
CA ASP A 3 14.16 -6.45 28.62
C ASP A 3 13.15 -6.65 27.48
N SER A 4 12.16 -7.51 27.68
CA SER A 4 11.13 -7.81 26.69
C SER A 4 10.32 -6.58 26.28
N ARG A 5 10.19 -5.57 27.16
CA ARG A 5 9.56 -4.29 26.80
C ARG A 5 10.39 -3.53 25.77
N SER A 6 11.71 -3.50 25.93
CA SER A 6 12.63 -2.88 24.97
C SER A 6 12.64 -3.62 23.63
N SER A 7 12.51 -4.96 23.63
CA SER A 7 12.44 -5.71 22.36
C SER A 7 11.15 -5.49 21.57
N ILE A 8 10.00 -5.35 22.23
CA ILE A 8 8.74 -5.03 21.54
C ILE A 8 8.73 -3.59 21.00
N ALA A 9 9.30 -2.64 21.75
CA ALA A 9 9.45 -1.27 21.28
C ALA A 9 10.28 -1.23 19.99
N ALA A 10 11.46 -1.87 19.99
CA ALA A 10 12.32 -1.93 18.79
C ALA A 10 11.63 -2.59 17.59
N LEU A 11 10.84 -3.65 17.81
CA LEU A 11 10.06 -4.28 16.73
C LEU A 11 8.98 -3.33 16.19
N SER A 12 8.33 -2.57 17.07
CA SER A 12 7.31 -1.60 16.68
C SER A 12 7.89 -0.49 15.80
N ASP A 13 9.08 0.01 16.17
CA ASP A 13 9.79 1.02 15.39
C ASP A 13 10.19 0.47 14.01
N GLN A 14 10.73 -0.75 13.95
CA GLN A 14 11.07 -1.40 12.68
C GLN A 14 9.85 -1.61 11.77
N LEU A 15 8.69 -1.95 12.34
CA LEU A 15 7.45 -2.07 11.58
C LEU A 15 6.98 -0.70 11.07
N ALA A 16 7.08 0.35 11.87
CA ALA A 16 6.75 1.71 11.47
C ALA A 16 7.62 2.18 10.30
N ASP A 17 8.93 1.91 10.36
CA ASP A 17 9.87 2.23 9.28
C ASP A 17 9.53 1.48 7.98
N ALA A 18 9.22 0.18 8.09
CA ALA A 18 8.82 -0.62 6.95
C ALA A 18 7.52 -0.13 6.30
N VAL A 19 6.54 0.27 7.11
CA VAL A 19 5.27 0.85 6.63
C VAL A 19 5.51 2.22 5.99
N ALA A 20 6.37 3.07 6.57
CA ALA A 20 6.68 4.38 6.01
C ALA A 20 7.34 4.26 4.63
N ALA A 21 8.28 3.31 4.47
CA ALA A 21 8.91 3.03 3.20
C ALA A 21 7.93 2.44 2.17
N ALA A 22 7.14 1.44 2.55
CA ALA A 22 6.19 0.78 1.64
C ALA A 22 5.02 1.69 1.26
N GLY A 23 4.52 2.49 2.19
CA GLY A 23 3.35 3.36 2.02
C GLY A 23 3.50 4.36 0.89
N ALA A 24 4.72 4.82 0.60
CA ALA A 24 5.01 5.71 -0.52
C ALA A 24 4.71 5.11 -1.90
N SER A 25 4.62 3.78 -2.00
CA SER A 25 4.28 3.07 -3.24
C SER A 25 2.81 2.66 -3.33
N VAL A 26 2.04 2.80 -2.26
CA VAL A 26 0.64 2.39 -2.20
C VAL A 26 -0.25 3.53 -2.72
N VAL A 27 -1.14 3.19 -3.65
CA VAL A 27 -2.06 4.15 -4.28
C VAL A 27 -3.50 3.65 -4.20
N ALA A 28 -4.46 4.58 -4.27
CA ALA A 28 -5.85 4.28 -4.50
C ALA A 28 -6.12 4.18 -6.02
N VAL A 29 -6.85 3.15 -6.43
CA VAL A 29 -7.22 2.87 -7.83
C VAL A 29 -8.73 2.98 -7.99
N HIS A 30 -9.17 3.95 -8.78
CA HIS A 30 -10.59 4.30 -8.95
C HIS A 30 -11.24 3.56 -10.13
N ALA A 31 -11.07 2.24 -10.19
CA ALA A 31 -11.59 1.41 -11.30
C ALA A 31 -12.98 0.79 -11.00
N ARG A 32 -13.65 1.20 -9.92
CA ARG A 32 -14.95 0.64 -9.48
C ARG A 32 -15.82 1.65 -8.73
N PRO A 33 -17.15 1.41 -8.63
CA PRO A 33 -18.04 2.26 -7.86
C PRO A 33 -17.73 2.30 -6.36
N ARG A 34 -18.02 3.46 -5.75
CA ARG A 34 -18.03 3.77 -4.30
C ARG A 34 -16.66 3.78 -3.62
N LEU A 35 -15.96 2.65 -3.59
CA LEU A 35 -14.72 2.53 -2.82
C LEU A 35 -13.57 2.12 -3.75
N PRO A 36 -12.51 2.94 -3.85
CA PRO A 36 -11.31 2.58 -4.60
C PRO A 36 -10.70 1.29 -4.06
N SER A 37 -10.06 0.53 -4.94
CA SER A 37 -9.13 -0.51 -4.52
C SER A 37 -7.77 0.08 -4.22
N THR A 38 -6.85 -0.74 -3.75
CA THR A 38 -5.44 -0.38 -3.61
C THR A 38 -4.63 -0.92 -4.78
N GLY A 39 -3.53 -0.23 -5.08
CA GLY A 39 -2.51 -0.69 -6.00
C GLY A 39 -1.12 -0.35 -5.48
N VAL A 40 -0.11 -0.88 -6.16
CA VAL A 40 1.31 -0.58 -5.90
C VAL A 40 1.91 0.04 -7.16
N HIS A 41 2.54 1.20 -7.03
CA HIS A 41 3.39 1.76 -8.07
C HIS A 41 4.66 0.90 -8.19
N TRP A 42 4.72 0.09 -9.26
CA TRP A 42 5.76 -0.93 -9.44
C TRP A 42 6.98 -0.41 -10.19
N LYS A 43 6.74 0.40 -11.21
CA LYS A 43 7.73 1.10 -12.02
C LYS A 43 7.07 2.30 -12.68
N ASP A 44 7.86 3.19 -13.27
CA ASP A 44 7.37 4.37 -13.98
C ASP A 44 6.20 4.04 -14.92
N GLY A 45 5.07 4.69 -14.66
CA GLY A 45 3.84 4.55 -15.44
C GLY A 45 3.09 3.23 -15.25
N VAL A 46 3.46 2.38 -14.28
CA VAL A 46 2.81 1.08 -14.05
C VAL A 46 2.36 0.93 -12.59
N VAL A 47 1.05 0.73 -12.42
CA VAL A 47 0.42 0.36 -11.16
C VAL A 47 -0.08 -1.08 -11.25
N VAL A 48 0.26 -1.90 -10.27
CA VAL A 48 -0.27 -3.27 -10.13
C VAL A 48 -1.41 -3.25 -9.13
N THR A 49 -2.57 -3.80 -9.51
CA THR A 49 -3.74 -3.94 -8.64
C THR A 49 -4.38 -5.31 -8.84
N THR A 50 -5.36 -5.63 -8.00
CA THR A 50 -6.12 -6.88 -8.06
C THR A 50 -7.16 -6.80 -9.19
N ASP A 51 -7.05 -7.69 -10.18
CA ASP A 51 -7.95 -7.80 -11.33
C ASP A 51 -9.45 -7.78 -10.94
N GLY A 52 -9.86 -8.60 -9.98
CA GLY A 52 -11.25 -8.68 -9.52
C GLY A 52 -11.83 -7.38 -8.96
N THR A 53 -10.99 -6.38 -8.67
CA THR A 53 -11.41 -5.04 -8.23
C THR A 53 -11.60 -4.04 -9.36
N VAL A 54 -11.10 -4.33 -10.57
CA VAL A 54 -11.29 -3.53 -11.78
C VAL A 54 -12.68 -3.84 -12.35
N LYS A 55 -13.50 -2.80 -12.53
CA LYS A 55 -14.86 -2.85 -13.10
C LYS A 55 -15.04 -1.89 -14.28
N GLN A 56 -14.04 -1.07 -14.56
CA GLN A 56 -13.89 -0.19 -15.72
C GLN A 56 -12.41 -0.18 -16.12
N GLU A 57 -12.13 -0.22 -17.42
CA GLU A 57 -10.77 -0.32 -17.96
C GLU A 57 -10.25 0.99 -18.57
N GLU A 58 -11.11 2.00 -18.65
CA GLU A 58 -10.81 3.34 -19.18
C GLU A 58 -10.99 4.40 -18.10
N ASP A 59 -10.37 5.57 -18.28
CA ASP A 59 -10.50 6.74 -17.40
C ASP A 59 -10.24 6.45 -15.90
N ILE A 60 -9.33 5.50 -15.63
CA ILE A 60 -8.99 5.11 -14.26
C ILE A 60 -8.13 6.20 -13.61
N ALA A 61 -8.67 6.84 -12.57
CA ALA A 61 -7.92 7.76 -11.74
C ALA A 61 -7.08 7.01 -10.68
N VAL A 62 -5.88 7.51 -10.40
CA VAL A 62 -4.98 7.03 -9.35
C VAL A 62 -4.62 8.20 -8.44
N THR A 63 -4.68 8.00 -7.10
CA THR A 63 -4.29 8.99 -6.10
C THR A 63 -3.50 8.37 -4.96
#